data_AF-A0A958SPP1-F1
#
_entry.id   AF-A0A958SPP1-F1
#
_cell.length_a   1.000
_cell.length_b   1.000
_cell.length_c   1.000
_cell.angle_alpha   90.00
_cell.angle_beta   90.00
_cell.angle_gamma   90.00
#
_symmetry.space_group_name_H-M   'P 1'
#
loop_
_entity.id
_entity.type
_entity.pdbx_description
1 polymer ?
#
loop_
_entity_poly.entity_id
_entity_poly.type
_entity_poly.pdbx_seq_one_letter_code
_entity_poly.pdbx_strand_id
1 'polypeptide(L)'
;MKNALRWACQDLRRFLQLDEAPRQQFLYAPATAFTRCRQLTFERTAVLVLSLLKKTLSIELFDFFRALKLDTATKSAFVQARRKLKAVFFTSFFLHTTQVFYRRFPAKR
;
A
#
# COMPACT_ATOMS: atom_id res chain seq x y z
N MET A 1 0.05 -0.71 24.37
CA MET A 1 0.54 -0.39 23.00
C MET A 1 0.36 -1.53 21.99
N LYS A 2 0.69 -2.79 22.29
CA LYS A 2 0.59 -3.92 21.34
C LYS A 2 -0.79 -4.05 20.65
N ASN A 3 -1.88 -3.87 21.39
CA ASN A 3 -3.24 -3.95 20.84
C ASN A 3 -3.57 -2.77 19.91
N ALA A 4 -3.17 -1.55 20.26
CA ALA A 4 -3.44 -0.35 19.45
C ALA A 4 -2.75 -0.42 18.08
N LEU A 5 -1.49 -0.86 18.05
CA LEU A 5 -0.75 -1.04 16.79
C LEU A 5 -1.39 -2.12 15.92
N ARG A 6 -1.78 -3.26 16.50
CA ARG A 6 -2.48 -4.33 15.77
C ARG A 6 -3.75 -3.80 15.11
N TRP A 7 -4.58 -3.05 15.85
CA TRP A 7 -5.81 -2.46 15.32
C TRP A 7 -5.53 -1.41 14.25
N ALA A 8 -4.52 -0.55 14.44
CA ALA A 8 -4.11 0.40 13.42
C ALA A 8 -3.69 -0.30 12.12
N CYS A 9 -2.88 -1.35 12.20
CA CYS A 9 -2.50 -2.14 11.03
C CYS A 9 -3.70 -2.81 10.35
N GLN A 10 -4.70 -3.27 11.13
CA GLN A 10 -5.91 -3.85 10.59
C GLN A 10 -6.79 -2.81 9.86
N ASP A 11 -6.93 -1.61 10.43
CA ASP A 11 -7.66 -0.51 9.80
C ASP A 11 -7.01 -0.13 8.46
N LEU A 12 -5.67 -0.01 8.44
CA LEU A 12 -4.92 0.29 7.21
C LEU A 12 -5.05 -0.81 6.15
N ARG A 13 -5.00 -2.08 6.55
CA ARG A 13 -5.22 -3.21 5.61
C ARG A 13 -6.62 -3.18 5.03
N ARG A 14 -7.64 -2.85 5.84
CA ARG A 14 -9.02 -2.74 5.36
C ARG A 14 -9.17 -1.65 4.31
N PHE A 15 -8.49 -0.51 4.46
CA PHE A 15 -8.47 0.53 3.43
C PHE A 15 -7.87 0.03 2.10
N LEU A 16 -6.89 -0.87 2.15
CA LEU A 16 -6.26 -1.44 0.97
C LEU A 16 -7.07 -2.56 0.30
N GLN A 17 -8.24 -2.93 0.86
CA GLN A 17 -9.16 -3.84 0.19
C GLN A 17 -9.77 -3.16 -1.03
N LEU A 18 -9.57 -3.79 -2.18
CA LEU A 18 -9.83 -3.20 -3.47
C LEU A 18 -11.21 -3.63 -4.00
N ASP A 19 -12.26 -3.23 -3.28
CA ASP A 19 -13.68 -3.45 -3.65
C ASP A 19 -14.08 -2.57 -4.85
N GLU A 20 -15.27 -2.81 -5.43
CA GLU A 20 -15.71 -2.17 -6.68
C GLU A 20 -15.64 -0.62 -6.63
N ALA A 21 -16.17 0.02 -5.58
CA ALA A 21 -16.14 1.48 -5.47
C ALA A 21 -14.71 2.06 -5.33
N PRO A 22 -13.86 1.58 -4.40
CA PRO A 22 -12.45 1.96 -4.33
C PRO A 22 -11.68 1.77 -5.66
N ARG A 23 -11.97 0.71 -6.43
CA ARG A 23 -11.33 0.48 -7.75
C ARG A 23 -11.57 1.65 -8.69
N GLN A 24 -12.83 2.05 -8.84
CA GLN A 24 -13.22 3.14 -9.73
C GLN A 24 -12.56 4.47 -9.31
N GLN A 25 -12.49 4.71 -8.01
CA GLN A 25 -11.90 5.92 -7.44
C GLN A 25 -10.38 5.98 -7.59
N PHE A 26 -9.68 4.88 -7.32
CA PHE A 26 -8.22 4.89 -7.12
C PHE A 26 -7.41 4.45 -8.34
N LEU A 27 -8.02 3.82 -9.35
CA LEU A 27 -7.30 3.26 -10.50
C LEU A 27 -7.63 3.99 -11.80
N TYR A 28 -6.63 4.13 -12.68
CA TYR A 28 -6.85 4.65 -14.04
C TYR A 28 -7.63 3.68 -14.94
N ALA A 29 -7.42 2.37 -14.78
CA ALA A 29 -8.08 1.32 -15.55
C ALA A 29 -8.74 0.29 -14.61
N PRO A 30 -9.87 0.62 -13.96
CA PRO A 30 -10.44 -0.17 -12.87
C PRO A 30 -10.81 -1.61 -13.27
N ALA A 31 -11.23 -1.83 -14.53
CA ALA A 31 -11.59 -3.15 -15.03
C ALA A 31 -10.41 -4.12 -15.21
N THR A 32 -9.18 -3.60 -15.42
CA THR A 32 -8.02 -4.44 -15.80
C THR A 32 -6.83 -4.29 -14.86
N ALA A 33 -6.74 -3.20 -14.10
CA ALA A 33 -5.65 -2.97 -13.17
C ALA A 33 -5.74 -3.93 -11.97
N PHE A 34 -4.62 -4.56 -11.63
CA PHE A 34 -4.49 -5.47 -10.48
C PHE A 34 -5.47 -6.66 -10.45
N THR A 35 -6.04 -7.07 -11.59
CA THR A 35 -6.92 -8.26 -11.68
C THR A 35 -6.15 -9.56 -11.85
N ARG A 36 -4.95 -9.51 -12.43
CA ARG A 36 -4.10 -10.69 -12.63
C ARG A 36 -3.34 -11.03 -11.37
N CYS A 37 -3.18 -12.33 -11.08
CA CYS A 37 -2.33 -12.83 -10.02
C CYS A 37 -0.85 -12.57 -10.36
N ARG A 38 -0.33 -11.44 -9.89
CA ARG A 38 1.07 -11.02 -10.06
C ARG A 38 1.69 -10.79 -8.70
N GLN A 39 3.02 -10.81 -8.63
CA GLN A 39 3.78 -10.49 -7.42
C GLN A 39 3.44 -9.10 -6.87
N LEU A 40 3.21 -8.11 -7.75
CA LEU A 40 2.79 -6.76 -7.42
C LEU A 40 1.25 -6.62 -7.46
N THR A 41 0.62 -6.94 -6.33
CA THR A 41 -0.80 -6.64 -6.10
C THR A 41 -1.00 -5.16 -5.75
N PHE A 42 -2.25 -4.71 -5.72
CA PHE A 42 -2.57 -3.35 -5.28
C PHE A 42 -2.03 -3.06 -3.87
N GLU A 43 -2.33 -3.93 -2.91
CA GLU A 43 -1.87 -3.81 -1.53
C GLU A 43 -0.33 -3.73 -1.45
N ARG A 44 0.38 -4.66 -2.11
CA ARG A 44 1.85 -4.67 -2.10
C ARG A 44 2.44 -3.42 -2.75
N THR A 45 1.83 -2.95 -3.85
CA THR A 45 2.26 -1.73 -4.53
C THR A 45 2.04 -0.51 -3.64
N ALA A 46 0.89 -0.42 -2.97
CA ALA A 46 0.59 0.64 -2.02
C ALA A 46 1.59 0.65 -0.85
N VAL A 47 1.80 -0.50 -0.20
CA VAL A 47 2.75 -0.64 0.91
C VAL A 47 4.17 -0.25 0.50
N LEU A 48 4.64 -0.68 -0.68
CA LEU A 48 5.95 -0.30 -1.21
C LEU A 48 6.09 1.21 -1.51
N VAL A 49 5.01 1.87 -1.92
CA VAL A 49 5.05 3.34 -2.08
C VAL A 49 5.12 4.03 -0.71
N LEU A 50 4.53 3.43 0.32
CA LEU A 50 4.47 3.96 1.68
C LEU A 50 5.70 3.67 2.52
N SER A 51 6.52 2.69 2.14
CA SER A 51 7.68 2.27 2.94
C SER A 51 8.81 3.28 3.02
N LEU A 52 8.60 4.53 2.54
CA LEU A 52 9.52 5.67 2.64
C LEU A 52 10.96 5.24 2.31
N LEU A 53 11.15 4.81 1.06
CA LEU A 53 12.39 4.21 0.56
C LEU A 53 13.62 5.01 1.04
N LYS A 54 14.35 4.45 2.01
CA LYS A 54 15.55 5.07 2.58
C LYS A 54 16.81 4.64 1.83
N LYS A 55 16.69 3.57 1.04
CA LYS A 55 17.73 3.00 0.20
C LYS A 55 17.33 3.09 -1.28
N THR A 56 18.20 2.56 -2.16
CA THR A 56 17.87 2.45 -3.57
C THR A 56 16.65 1.54 -3.77
N LEU A 57 15.82 1.85 -4.78
CA LEU A 57 14.62 1.08 -5.08
C LEU A 57 14.88 -0.42 -5.26
N SER A 58 16.04 -0.80 -5.81
CA SER A 58 16.41 -2.22 -5.96
C SER A 58 16.58 -2.93 -4.62
N ILE A 59 17.24 -2.29 -3.65
CA ILE A 59 17.45 -2.88 -2.32
C ILE A 59 16.11 -2.99 -1.59
N GLU A 60 15.28 -1.95 -1.67
CA GLU A 60 13.96 -1.93 -1.04
C GLU A 60 13.02 -3.00 -1.61
N LEU A 61 13.00 -3.19 -2.94
CA LEU A 61 12.25 -4.28 -3.57
C LEU A 61 12.78 -5.64 -3.10
N PHE A 62 14.10 -5.83 -3.07
CA PHE A 62 14.69 -7.08 -2.60
C PHE A 62 14.31 -7.38 -1.15
N ASP A 63 14.51 -6.42 -0.24
CA ASP A 63 14.19 -6.55 1.19
C ASP A 63 12.69 -6.86 1.40
N PHE A 64 11.81 -6.16 0.67
CA PHE A 64 10.35 -6.35 0.75
C PHE A 64 9.92 -7.75 0.28
N PHE A 65 10.35 -8.19 -0.90
CA PHE A 65 9.94 -9.49 -1.44
C PHE A 65 10.61 -10.66 -0.69
N ARG A 66 11.84 -10.47 -0.19
CA ARG A 66 12.50 -11.43 0.70
C ARG A 66 11.72 -11.65 1.99
N ALA A 67 11.22 -10.58 2.63
CA ALA A 67 10.39 -10.69 3.83
C ALA A 67 9.07 -11.46 3.58
N LEU A 68 8.55 -11.38 2.36
CA LEU A 68 7.35 -12.11 1.93
C LEU A 68 7.64 -13.54 1.44
N LYS A 69 8.92 -13.96 1.37
CA LYS A 69 9.36 -15.23 0.78
C LYS A 69 8.89 -15.41 -0.67
N LEU A 70 8.99 -14.36 -1.47
CA LEU A 70 8.63 -14.31 -2.89
C LEU A 70 9.83 -13.84 -3.72
N ASP A 71 9.80 -14.11 -5.03
CA ASP A 71 10.82 -13.55 -5.91
C ASP A 71 10.67 -12.03 -6.03
N THR A 72 11.81 -11.37 -6.20
CA THR A 72 11.88 -9.91 -6.25
C THR A 72 11.34 -9.39 -7.58
N ALA A 73 10.35 -8.50 -7.53
CA ALA A 73 9.87 -7.82 -8.71
C ALA A 73 10.93 -6.85 -9.28
N THR A 74 10.95 -6.69 -10.60
CA THR A 74 11.85 -5.74 -11.25
C THR A 74 11.45 -4.29 -11.00
N LYS A 75 12.43 -3.37 -11.10
CA LYS A 75 12.19 -1.91 -11.02
C LYS A 75 11.12 -1.45 -12.03
N SER A 76 11.20 -1.94 -13.27
CA SER A 76 10.25 -1.59 -14.32
C SER A 76 8.84 -2.10 -14.02
N ALA A 77 8.71 -3.34 -13.52
CA ALA A 77 7.42 -3.88 -13.11
C ALA A 77 6.78 -3.06 -11.98
N PHE A 78 7.57 -2.63 -11.00
CA PHE A 78 7.10 -1.74 -9.93
C PHE A 78 6.63 -0.39 -10.47
N VAL A 79 7.41 0.27 -11.32
CA VAL A 79 7.02 1.56 -11.92
C VAL A 79 5.73 1.42 -12.73
N GLN A 80 5.58 0.34 -13.51
CA GLN A 80 4.36 0.07 -14.26
C GLN A 80 3.15 -0.21 -13.35
N ALA A 81 3.35 -0.91 -12.22
CA ALA A 81 2.29 -1.12 -11.23
C ALA A 81 1.87 0.19 -10.57
N ARG A 82 2.84 1.02 -10.14
CA ARG A 82 2.60 2.34 -9.54
C ARG A 82 1.81 3.26 -10.48
N ARG A 83 2.11 3.26 -11.78
CA ARG A 83 1.41 4.07 -12.79
C ARG A 83 -0.09 3.76 -12.92
N LYS A 84 -0.57 2.64 -12.39
CA LYS A 84 -2.01 2.29 -12.38
C LYS A 84 -2.80 3.05 -11.32
N LEU A 85 -2.12 3.61 -10.31
CA LEU A 85 -2.71 4.35 -9.20
C LEU A 85 -2.91 5.82 -9.58
N LYS A 86 -4.12 6.36 -9.33
CA LYS A 86 -4.42 7.79 -9.42
C LYS A 86 -3.80 8.54 -8.24
N ALA A 87 -3.50 9.82 -8.43
CA ALA A 87 -2.97 10.68 -7.36
C ALA A 87 -3.89 10.73 -6.12
N VAL A 88 -5.22 10.73 -6.33
CA VAL A 88 -6.24 10.76 -5.27
C VAL A 88 -6.10 9.61 -4.26
N PHE A 89 -5.60 8.45 -4.69
CA PHE A 89 -5.32 7.33 -3.79
C PHE A 89 -4.36 7.74 -2.68
N PHE A 90 -3.26 8.42 -3.03
CA PHE A 90 -2.25 8.82 -2.05
C PHE A 90 -2.83 9.82 -1.05
N THR A 91 -3.56 10.82 -1.53
CA THR A 91 -4.22 11.80 -0.65
C THR A 91 -5.19 11.15 0.33
N SER A 92 -6.07 10.27 -0.17
CA SER A 92 -7.04 9.56 0.67
C SER A 92 -6.35 8.61 1.65
N PHE A 93 -5.31 7.89 1.21
CA PHE A 93 -4.57 6.97 2.06
C PHE A 93 -3.81 7.71 3.17
N PHE A 94 -3.09 8.79 2.86
CA PHE A 94 -2.38 9.58 3.87
C PHE A 94 -3.35 10.19 4.88
N LEU A 95 -4.47 10.75 4.44
CA LEU A 95 -5.49 11.26 5.35
C LEU A 95 -6.02 10.14 6.27
N HIS A 96 -6.30 8.96 5.70
CA HIS A 96 -6.76 7.81 6.46
C HIS A 96 -5.72 7.34 7.50
N THR A 97 -4.43 7.29 7.13
CA THR A 97 -3.36 6.91 8.07
C THR A 97 -3.27 7.86 9.26
N THR A 98 -3.39 9.16 9.02
CA THR A 98 -3.40 10.19 10.05
C THR A 98 -4.61 10.03 10.98
N GLN A 99 -5.80 9.80 10.42
CA GLN A 99 -7.01 9.55 11.20
C GLN A 99 -6.88 8.28 12.07
N VAL A 100 -6.37 7.19 11.51
CA VAL A 100 -6.12 5.94 12.23
C VAL A 100 -5.13 6.16 13.36
N PHE A 101 -4.04 6.90 13.11
CA PHE A 101 -3.04 7.21 14.12
C PHE A 101 -3.65 7.95 15.30
N TYR A 102 -4.31 9.08 15.08
CA TYR A 102 -4.90 9.88 16.16
C TYR A 102 -6.05 9.16 16.88
N ARG A 103 -6.79 8.29 16.19
CA ARG A 103 -7.84 7.47 16.81
C ARG A 103 -7.27 6.39 17.73
N ARG A 104 -6.19 5.73 17.33
CA ARG A 104 -5.63 4.55 18.03
C ARG A 104 -4.55 4.91 19.05
N PHE A 105 -3.90 6.06 18.89
CA PHE A 105 -2.85 6.56 19.76
C PHE A 105 -3.21 7.97 20.25
N PRO A 106 -4.23 8.10 21.11
CA PRO A 106 -4.57 9.39 21.68
C PRO A 106 -3.37 9.91 22.48
N ALA A 107 -3.12 11.22 22.40
CA ALA A 107 -2.09 11.86 23.22
C ALA A 107 -2.41 11.61 24.69
N LYS A 108 -1.44 11.10 25.44
CA LYS A 108 -1.52 11.16 26.90
C LYS A 108 -1.43 12.64 27.27
N ARG A 109 -2.50 13.18 27.85
CA ARG A 109 -2.43 14.45 28.56
C ARG A 109 -1.61 14.26 29.84
#